data_AF-A0A2W6DB60-F1
#
_entry.id   AF-A0A2W6DB60-F1
#
_cell.length_a   1.000
_cell.length_b   1.000
_cell.length_c   1.000
_cell.angle_alpha   90.00
_cell.angle_beta   90.00
_cell.angle_gamma   90.00
#
_symmetry.space_group_name_H-M   'P 1'
#
loop_
_entity.id
_entity.type
_entity.pdbx_description
1 polymer ?
#
loop_
_entity_poly.entity_id
_entity_poly.type
_entity_poly.pdbx_seq_one_letter_code
_entity_poly.pdbx_strand_id
1 'polypeptide(L)'
;MSTSQTTAQQSLLHDVEALVAALMGDAPVAELIAITNRIAAAVEYWDDIPAGAISELRSAIDLMHGGQACATVSALLAARSELGAPPR
;
A
#
# COMPACT_ATOMS: atom_id res chain seq x y z
N MET A 1 2.51 4.98 -24.95
CA MET A 1 1.55 3.91 -24.58
C MET A 1 1.72 3.69 -23.09
N SER A 2 0.90 4.32 -22.23
CA SER A 2 1.15 4.33 -20.77
C SER A 2 -0.13 4.48 -19.94
N THR A 3 -1.33 4.27 -20.51
CA THR A 3 -2.59 4.51 -19.77
C THR A 3 -2.83 3.47 -18.69
N SER A 4 -2.51 2.20 -18.94
CA SER A 4 -2.73 1.09 -17.99
C SER A 4 -1.81 1.16 -16.76
N GLN A 5 -0.59 1.67 -16.93
CA GLN A 5 0.43 1.80 -15.88
C GLN A 5 0.01 2.84 -14.84
N THR A 6 -0.48 3.99 -15.30
CA THR A 6 -1.04 5.03 -14.43
C THR A 6 -2.27 4.53 -13.66
N THR A 7 -3.09 3.66 -14.24
CA THR A 7 -4.29 3.14 -13.57
C THR A 7 -3.95 2.20 -12.41
N ALA A 8 -3.02 1.24 -12.60
CA ALA A 8 -2.66 0.28 -11.56
C ALA A 8 -1.96 0.96 -10.37
N GLN A 9 -1.01 1.85 -10.64
CA GLN A 9 -0.35 2.65 -9.60
C GLN A 9 -1.35 3.54 -8.84
N GLN A 10 -2.33 4.13 -9.52
CA GLN A 10 -3.40 4.90 -8.89
C GLN A 10 -4.33 4.02 -8.04
N SER A 11 -4.70 2.82 -8.50
CA SER A 11 -5.48 1.87 -7.72
C SER A 11 -4.73 1.46 -6.46
N LEU A 12 -3.43 1.18 -6.56
CA LEU A 12 -2.60 0.86 -5.41
C LEU A 12 -2.50 2.04 -4.43
N LEU A 13 -2.31 3.25 -4.95
CA LEU A 13 -2.28 4.46 -4.15
C LEU A 13 -3.60 4.63 -3.36
N HIS A 14 -4.73 4.39 -4.02
CA HIS A 14 -6.05 4.43 -3.37
C HIS A 14 -6.20 3.38 -2.27
N ASP A 15 -5.76 2.14 -2.52
CA ASP A 15 -5.79 1.09 -1.50
C ASP A 15 -4.88 1.42 -0.29
N VAL A 16 -3.71 2.02 -0.52
CA VAL A 16 -2.82 2.50 0.54
C VAL A 16 -3.49 3.61 1.36
N GLU A 17 -4.12 4.59 0.72
CA GLU A 17 -4.85 5.65 1.40
C GLU A 17 -6.04 5.10 2.21
N ALA A 18 -6.78 4.14 1.65
CA ALA A 18 -7.88 3.47 2.33
C ALA A 18 -7.39 2.72 3.58
N LEU A 19 -6.26 2.01 3.49
CA LEU A 19 -5.70 1.29 4.64
C LEU A 19 -5.25 2.24 5.74
N VAL A 20 -4.60 3.35 5.41
CA VAL A 20 -4.22 4.39 6.39
C VAL A 20 -5.47 4.95 7.08
N ALA A 21 -6.50 5.31 6.32
CA ALA A 21 -7.75 5.82 6.87
C ALA A 21 -8.44 4.79 7.78
N ALA A 22 -8.48 3.52 7.37
CA ALA A 22 -9.07 2.44 8.13
C ALA A 22 -8.33 2.19 9.46
N LEU A 23 -6.99 2.22 9.46
CA LEU A 23 -6.17 2.10 10.67
C LEU A 23 -6.36 3.29 11.63
N MET A 24 -6.55 4.50 11.11
CA MET A 24 -6.79 5.68 11.93
C MET A 24 -8.25 5.81 12.42
N GLY A 25 -9.19 5.20 11.69
CA GLY A 25 -10.63 5.34 11.91
C GLY A 25 -11.28 4.23 12.72
N ASP A 26 -10.51 3.35 13.36
CA ASP A 26 -11.01 2.17 14.08
C ASP A 26 -11.91 1.28 13.21
N ALA A 27 -11.51 1.06 11.96
CA ALA A 27 -12.26 0.24 11.02
C ALA A 27 -12.31 -1.23 11.47
N PRO A 28 -13.39 -1.97 11.10
CA PRO A 28 -13.47 -3.40 11.40
C PRO A 28 -12.28 -4.18 10.83
N VAL A 29 -11.78 -5.16 11.58
CA VAL A 29 -10.64 -6.01 11.18
C VAL A 29 -10.85 -6.67 9.81
N ALA A 30 -12.09 -7.05 9.48
CA ALA A 30 -12.41 -7.63 8.18
C ALA A 30 -12.13 -6.68 7.01
N GLU A 31 -12.34 -5.38 7.20
CA GLU A 31 -12.04 -4.36 6.20
C GLU A 31 -10.53 -4.17 6.04
N LEU A 32 -9.79 -4.13 7.15
CA LEU A 32 -8.32 -4.09 7.15
C LEU A 32 -7.72 -5.28 6.37
N ILE A 33 -8.20 -6.49 6.63
CA ILE A 33 -7.77 -7.71 5.94
C ILE A 33 -8.07 -7.61 4.44
N ALA A 34 -9.27 -7.15 4.06
CA ALA A 34 -9.66 -7.03 2.67
C ALA A 34 -8.76 -6.07 1.89
N ILE A 35 -8.43 -4.90 2.46
CA ILE A 35 -7.54 -3.91 1.82
C ILE A 35 -6.11 -4.47 1.75
N THR A 36 -5.62 -5.05 2.85
CA THR A 36 -4.27 -5.64 2.92
C THR A 36 -4.06 -6.74 1.87
N ASN A 37 -5.07 -7.59 1.65
CA ASN A 37 -5.00 -8.63 0.62
C ASN A 37 -4.92 -8.06 -0.80
N ARG A 38 -5.62 -6.96 -1.09
CA ARG A 38 -5.51 -6.28 -2.40
C ARG A 38 -4.11 -5.71 -2.61
N ILE A 39 -3.53 -5.09 -1.58
CA ILE A 39 -2.16 -4.58 -1.61
C ILE A 39 -1.15 -5.72 -1.77
N ALA A 40 -1.31 -6.83 -1.05
CA ALA A 40 -0.42 -8.00 -1.18
C ALA A 40 -0.44 -8.57 -2.60
N ALA A 41 -1.63 -8.74 -3.19
CA ALA A 41 -1.76 -9.18 -4.57
C ALA A 41 -1.10 -8.18 -5.55
N ALA A 42 -1.32 -6.88 -5.37
CA ALA A 42 -0.68 -5.85 -6.18
C ALA A 42 0.86 -5.95 -6.18
N VAL A 43 1.45 -6.15 -5.00
CA VAL A 43 2.91 -6.25 -4.80
C VAL A 43 3.51 -7.51 -5.41
N GLU A 44 2.76 -8.59 -5.57
CA GLU A 44 3.25 -9.84 -6.15
C GLU A 44 3.26 -9.84 -7.69
N TYR A 45 2.38 -9.09 -8.34
CA TYR A 45 2.12 -9.23 -9.78
C TYR A 45 2.45 -8.01 -10.65
N TRP A 46 2.87 -6.88 -10.07
CA TRP A 46 3.08 -5.65 -10.85
C TRP A 46 4.57 -5.26 -10.94
N ASP A 47 5.17 -5.62 -12.08
CA ASP A 47 6.54 -5.24 -12.48
C ASP A 47 6.77 -3.73 -12.58
N ASP A 48 5.68 -2.95 -12.68
CA ASP A 48 5.70 -1.51 -12.88
C ASP A 48 5.56 -0.68 -11.58
N ILE A 49 5.46 -1.32 -10.40
CA ILE A 49 5.49 -0.59 -9.13
C ILE A 49 6.95 -0.20 -8.80
N PRO A 50 7.23 1.04 -8.39
CA PRO A 50 8.55 1.42 -7.88
C PRO A 50 9.05 0.47 -6.79
N ALA A 51 10.28 0.00 -6.91
CA ALA A 51 10.86 -0.96 -5.96
C ALA A 51 10.85 -0.44 -4.50
N GLY A 52 11.00 0.88 -4.32
CA GLY A 52 10.84 1.53 -3.01
C GLY A 52 9.44 1.34 -2.43
N ALA A 53 8.39 1.57 -3.23
CA ALA A 53 7.01 1.32 -2.82
C ALA A 53 6.78 -0.16 -2.46
N ILE A 54 7.27 -1.10 -3.27
CA ILE A 54 7.18 -2.54 -2.96
C ILE A 54 7.81 -2.86 -1.60
N SER A 55 9.01 -2.33 -1.34
CA SER A 55 9.72 -2.56 -0.08
C SER A 55 8.93 -2.07 1.13
N GLU A 56 8.41 -0.85 1.05
CA GLU A 56 7.62 -0.24 2.13
C GLU A 56 6.28 -0.95 2.34
N LEU A 57 5.61 -1.40 1.27
CA LEU A 57 4.35 -2.15 1.37
C LEU A 57 4.55 -3.52 2.03
N ARG A 58 5.63 -4.24 1.70
CA ARG A 58 5.98 -5.51 2.36
C ARG A 58 6.27 -5.29 3.85
N SER A 59 7.05 -4.26 4.17
CA SER A 59 7.31 -3.84 5.55
C SER A 59 6.01 -3.54 6.31
N ALA A 60 5.09 -2.78 5.71
CA ALA A 60 3.80 -2.48 6.32
C ALA A 60 2.98 -3.74 6.66
N ILE A 61 2.94 -4.72 5.74
CA ILE A 61 2.25 -6.00 5.93
C ILE A 61 2.88 -6.80 7.08
N ASP A 62 4.21 -6.89 7.13
CA ASP A 62 4.92 -7.59 8.22
C ASP A 62 4.66 -6.92 9.58
N LEU A 63 4.68 -5.59 9.63
CA LEU A 63 4.39 -4.81 10.82
C LEU A 63 2.92 -4.97 11.27
N MET A 64 1.98 -5.11 10.34
CA MET A 64 0.59 -5.43 10.65
C MET A 64 0.45 -6.79 11.32
N HIS A 65 1.12 -7.81 10.77
CA HIS A 65 1.16 -9.14 11.40
C HIS A 65 1.78 -9.10 12.80
N GLY A 66 2.76 -8.21 13.02
CA GLY A 66 3.36 -7.95 14.34
C GLY A 66 2.53 -7.07 15.27
N GLY A 67 1.36 -6.56 14.86
CA GLY A 67 0.53 -5.67 15.66
C GLY A 67 1.11 -4.26 15.88
N GLN A 68 2.07 -3.83 15.05
CA GLN A 68 2.81 -2.58 15.21
C GLN A 68 2.14 -1.41 14.48
N ALA A 69 0.93 -1.03 14.89
CA ALA A 69 0.07 -0.08 14.18
C ALA A 69 0.76 1.24 13.76
N CYS A 70 1.49 1.91 14.66
CA CYS A 70 2.18 3.16 14.33
C CYS A 70 3.29 2.97 13.28
N ALA A 71 4.01 1.85 13.35
CA ALA A 71 5.05 1.52 12.38
C ALA A 71 4.43 1.14 11.02
N THR A 72 3.33 0.39 11.02
CA THR A 72 2.54 0.10 9.82
C THR A 72 2.13 1.38 9.11
N VAL A 73 1.51 2.34 9.82
CA VAL A 73 1.08 3.62 9.21
C VAL A 73 2.28 4.38 8.63
N SER A 74 3.43 4.37 9.32
CA SER A 74 4.64 5.04 8.84
C SER A 74 5.15 4.44 7.53
N ALA A 75 5.19 3.11 7.43
CA ALA A 75 5.57 2.40 6.21
C ALA A 75 4.56 2.64 5.06
N LEU A 76 3.26 2.66 5.34
CA LEU A 76 2.23 2.99 4.34
C LEU A 76 2.37 4.42 3.79
N LEU A 77 2.72 5.39 4.64
CA LEU A 77 2.96 6.76 4.21
C LEU A 77 4.22 6.89 3.35
N ALA A 78 5.27 6.11 3.65
CA ALA A 78 6.47 6.02 2.82
C ALA A 78 6.15 5.40 1.45
N ALA A 79 5.42 4.29 1.42
CA ALA A 79 4.94 3.68 0.17
C ALA A 79 4.12 4.66 -0.67
N ARG A 80 3.21 5.43 -0.04
CA ARG A 80 2.43 6.47 -0.72
C ARG A 80 3.31 7.53 -1.36
N SER A 81 4.37 7.96 -0.68
CA SER A 81 5.34 8.94 -1.22
C SER A 81 6.04 8.39 -2.47
N GLU A 82 6.48 7.13 -2.44
CA GLU A 82 7.12 6.47 -3.58
C GLU A 82 6.15 6.30 -4.77
N LEU A 83 4.88 5.94 -4.49
CA LEU A 83 3.82 5.82 -5.50
C LEU A 83 3.36 7.18 -6.05
N GLY A 84 3.54 8.28 -5.31
CA GLY A 84 3.18 9.62 -5.78
C GLY A 84 4.30 10.31 -6.56
N ALA A 85 5.53 9.78 -6.52
CA ALA A 85 6.67 10.36 -7.20
C ALA A 85 6.54 10.15 -8.73
N PRO A 86 6.92 11.14 -9.56
CA PRO A 86 7.00 10.93 -11.00
C PRO A 86 8.05 9.84 -11.30
N PRO A 87 7.80 8.98 -12.31
CA PRO A 87 8.76 7.95 -12.70
C PRO A 87 10.10 8.61 -13.08
N ARG A 88 11.20 8.06 -12.56
CA ARG A 88 12.57 8.54 -12.83
C ARG A 88 13.14 7.95 -14.12
#